data_AF-B1F9A3-F1
#
_entry.id   AF-B1F9A3-F1
#
_cell.length_a   1.000
_cell.length_b   1.000
_cell.length_c   1.000
_cell.angle_alpha   90.00
_cell.angle_beta   90.00
_cell.angle_gamma   90.00
#
_symmetry.space_group_name_H-M   'P 1'
#
loop_
_entity.id
_entity.type
_entity.pdbx_description
1 polymer ?
#
loop_
_entity_poly.entity_id
_entity_poly.type
_entity_poly.pdbx_seq_one_letter_code
_entity_poly.pdbx_strand_id
1 'polypeptide(L)'
;MEDERTLYPSYAGLNRVAMIGGVPMFPALIIGCASLISGMVGGFVLGPGGLLIGSAGVPIFMFFRFVCETDDQALRLFWLEFRCWFDRRRVSVFGKTYTLAPMRYGRDVGVYTRSFAHGKDLERFEALRQSLLTQVQEDNDE
;
A
#
# COMPACT_ATOMS: atom_id res chain seq x y z
N MET A 1 -11.79 -1.84 -22.25
CA MET A 1 -10.70 -0.84 -22.15
C MET A 1 -9.57 -1.26 -21.20
N GLU A 2 -9.69 -2.31 -20.40
CA GLU A 2 -8.57 -2.82 -19.57
C GLU A 2 -7.63 -3.76 -20.36
N ASP A 3 -8.14 -4.38 -21.43
CA ASP A 3 -7.48 -5.43 -22.21
C ASP A 3 -6.32 -4.94 -23.10
N GLU A 4 -6.38 -3.73 -23.66
CA GLU A 4 -5.29 -3.20 -24.50
C GLU A 4 -4.01 -2.84 -23.72
N ARG A 5 -4.11 -2.65 -22.40
CA ARG A 5 -2.97 -2.23 -21.56
C ARG A 5 -2.00 -3.37 -21.25
N THR A 6 -2.44 -4.63 -21.41
CA THR A 6 -1.61 -5.82 -21.19
C THR A 6 -0.87 -6.24 -22.47
N LEU A 7 -1.36 -5.85 -23.65
CA LEU A 7 -0.85 -6.26 -24.95
C LEU A 7 0.52 -5.64 -25.30
N TYR A 8 0.78 -4.41 -24.84
CA TYR A 8 2.05 -3.73 -25.12
C TYR A 8 2.92 -3.59 -23.85
N PRO A 9 4.13 -4.18 -23.84
CA PRO A 9 5.04 -4.10 -22.68
C PRO A 9 5.51 -2.67 -22.38
N SER A 10 5.33 -1.73 -23.32
CA SER A 10 5.58 -0.30 -23.13
C SER A 10 4.62 0.36 -22.12
N TYR A 11 3.41 -0.17 -21.89
CA TYR A 11 2.49 0.34 -20.86
C TYR A 11 2.83 -0.13 -19.45
N ALA A 12 3.63 -1.18 -19.29
CA ALA A 12 4.03 -1.69 -17.97
C ALA A 12 4.84 -0.66 -17.18
N GLY A 13 5.62 0.20 -17.86
CA GLY A 13 6.34 1.31 -17.24
C GLY A 13 5.44 2.48 -16.84
N LEU A 14 4.34 2.70 -17.57
CA LEU A 14 3.38 3.78 -17.31
C LEU A 14 2.55 3.54 -16.03
N ASN A 15 2.41 2.27 -15.62
CA ASN A 15 1.67 1.88 -14.42
C ASN A 15 2.53 1.90 -13.14
N ARG A 16 3.86 2.05 -13.26
CA ARG A 16 4.75 2.16 -12.10
C ARG A 16 4.76 3.57 -11.56
N VAL A 17 4.87 3.67 -10.24
CA VAL A 17 4.87 4.97 -9.58
C VAL A 17 6.24 5.64 -9.78
N ALA A 18 6.25 6.91 -10.22
CA ALA A 18 7.49 7.66 -10.35
C ALA A 18 8.15 7.85 -8.96
N MET A 19 9.36 7.32 -8.80
CA MET A 19 10.12 7.34 -7.54
C MET A 19 11.38 8.21 -7.64
N ILE A 20 11.67 8.99 -6.60
CA ILE A 20 12.89 9.78 -6.43
C ILE A 20 13.59 9.26 -5.18
N GLY A 21 14.82 8.75 -5.33
CA GLY A 21 15.60 8.24 -4.20
C GLY A 21 14.94 7.06 -3.46
N GLY A 22 14.10 6.28 -4.14
CA GLY A 22 13.37 5.15 -3.55
C GLY A 22 12.06 5.53 -2.84
N VAL A 23 11.62 6.78 -2.92
CA VAL A 23 10.33 7.25 -2.39
C VAL A 23 9.48 7.77 -3.55
N PRO A 24 8.16 7.51 -3.60
CA PRO A 24 7.29 8.10 -4.61
C PRO A 24 7.35 9.63 -4.61
N MET A 25 7.29 10.23 -5.79
CA MET A 25 7.52 11.67 -6.00
C MET A 25 6.60 12.57 -5.18
N PHE A 26 5.29 12.27 -5.13
CA PHE A 26 4.32 13.08 -4.37
C PHE A 26 4.57 13.08 -2.85
N PRO A 27 4.73 11.91 -2.18
CA PRO A 27 5.15 11.85 -0.79
C PRO A 27 6.46 12.60 -0.51
N ALA A 28 7.48 12.42 -1.36
CA ALA A 28 8.75 13.12 -1.20
C ALA A 28 8.58 14.65 -1.23
N LEU A 29 7.76 15.15 -2.15
CA LEU A 29 7.44 16.58 -2.26
C LEU A 29 6.70 17.08 -1.02
N ILE A 30 5.70 16.35 -0.53
CA ILE A 30 4.94 16.74 0.66
C ILE A 30 5.85 16.84 1.88
N ILE A 31 6.76 15.89 2.09
CA ILE A 31 7.71 15.92 3.20
C ILE A 31 8.69 17.10 3.07
N GLY A 32 9.19 17.34 1.85
CA GLY A 32 10.03 18.49 1.54
C GLY A 32 9.34 19.82 1.86
N CYS A 33 8.13 20.03 1.36
CA CYS A 33 7.36 21.24 1.66
C CYS A 33 7.03 21.36 3.15
N ALA A 34 6.58 20.28 3.81
CA ALA A 34 6.24 20.29 5.22
C ALA A 34 7.46 20.57 6.12
N SER A 35 8.62 20.01 5.79
CA SER A 35 9.88 20.28 6.51
C SER A 35 10.34 21.73 6.35
N LEU A 36 10.23 22.30 5.15
CA LEU A 36 10.55 23.71 4.91
C LEU A 36 9.61 24.64 5.68
N ILE A 37 8.30 24.41 5.60
CA ILE A 37 7.30 25.22 6.31
C ILE A 37 7.50 25.12 7.81
N SER A 38 7.65 23.91 8.36
CA SER A 38 7.87 23.72 9.81
C SER A 38 9.19 24.32 10.29
N GLY A 39 10.25 24.26 9.48
CA GLY A 39 11.52 24.92 9.77
C GLY A 39 11.40 26.44 9.76
N MET A 40 10.69 27.03 8.79
CA MET A 40 10.47 28.48 8.73
C MET A 40 9.59 28.98 9.87
N VAL A 41 8.47 28.31 10.14
CA VAL A 41 7.56 28.64 11.25
C VAL A 41 8.28 28.47 12.58
N GLY A 42 9.01 27.37 12.75
CA GLY A 42 9.85 27.13 13.93
C GLY A 42 10.89 28.24 14.10
N GLY A 43 11.61 28.57 13.02
CA GLY A 43 12.59 29.64 13.00
C GLY A 43 12.03 31.01 13.39
N PHE A 44 10.80 31.30 12.98
CA PHE A 44 10.12 32.55 13.32
C PHE A 44 9.68 32.61 14.79
N VAL A 45 9.17 31.50 15.35
CA VAL A 45 8.61 31.48 16.72
C VAL A 45 9.69 31.26 17.79
N LEU A 46 10.65 30.37 17.53
CA LEU A 46 11.67 29.91 18.49
C LEU A 46 13.05 30.49 18.21
N GLY A 47 13.17 31.37 17.21
CA GLY A 47 14.46 31.89 16.73
C GLY A 47 15.27 30.83 15.97
N PRO A 48 16.61 30.99 15.85
CA PRO A 48 17.44 30.12 15.00
C PRO A 48 17.39 28.64 15.40
N GLY A 49 17.10 28.32 16.67
CA GLY A 49 16.92 26.94 17.12
C GLY A 49 15.68 26.25 16.53
N GLY A 50 14.67 27.01 16.13
CA GLY A 50 13.46 26.47 15.51
C GLY A 50 13.65 25.96 14.08
N LEU A 51 14.74 26.33 13.39
CA LEU A 51 15.09 25.74 12.10
C LEU A 51 15.38 24.22 12.21
N LEU A 52 15.83 23.76 13.38
CA LEU A 52 16.04 22.33 13.64
C LEU A 52 14.75 21.50 13.55
N ILE A 53 13.58 22.13 13.72
CA ILE A 53 12.29 21.44 13.54
C ILE A 53 12.14 20.94 12.10
N GLY A 54 12.64 21.70 11.12
CA GLY A 54 12.63 21.26 9.72
C GLY A 54 13.45 19.99 9.48
N SER A 55 14.50 19.75 10.27
CA SER A 55 15.32 18.52 10.16
C SER A 55 14.54 17.24 10.52
N ALA A 56 13.40 17.37 11.22
CA ALA A 56 12.51 16.24 11.49
C ALA A 56 11.92 15.63 10.20
N GLY A 57 11.97 16.32 9.06
CA GLY A 57 11.62 15.75 7.77
C GLY A 57 12.55 14.63 7.30
N VAL A 58 13.82 14.64 7.71
CA VAL A 58 14.83 13.64 7.31
C VAL A 58 14.50 12.22 7.80
N PRO A 59 14.23 11.98 9.10
CA PRO A 59 13.86 10.64 9.57
C PRO A 59 12.54 10.15 8.95
N ILE A 60 11.59 11.06 8.68
CA ILE A 60 10.32 10.73 8.00
C ILE A 60 10.60 10.27 6.56
N PHE A 61 11.48 10.97 5.84
CA PHE A 61 11.89 10.57 4.50
C PHE A 61 12.59 9.20 4.49
N MET A 62 13.50 8.96 5.45
CA MET A 62 14.14 7.65 5.61
C MET A 62 13.15 6.53 5.90
N PHE A 63 12.16 6.80 6.75
CA PHE A 63 11.10 5.82 7.04
C PHE A 63 10.33 5.44 5.77
N PHE A 64 9.93 6.42 4.95
CA PHE A 64 9.25 6.10 3.69
C PHE A 64 10.15 5.36 2.70
N ARG A 65 11.43 5.70 2.63
CA ARG A 65 12.40 4.96 1.80
C ARG A 65 12.48 3.50 2.25
N PHE A 66 12.55 3.25 3.55
CA PHE A 66 12.56 1.89 4.10
C PHE A 66 11.27 1.11 3.77
N VAL A 67 10.11 1.76 3.87
CA VAL A 67 8.81 1.11 3.53
C VAL A 67 8.71 0.77 2.04
N CYS A 68 9.29 1.60 1.16
CA CYS A 68 9.21 1.44 -0.29
C CYS A 68 10.33 0.60 -0.90
N GLU A 69 11.27 0.10 -0.10
CA GLU A 69 12.40 -0.69 -0.59
C GLU A 69 11.94 -2.01 -1.25
N THR A 70 10.84 -2.58 -0.77
CA THR A 70 10.32 -3.87 -1.25
C THR A 70 9.33 -3.75 -2.41
N ASP A 71 8.60 -2.63 -2.53
CA ASP A 71 7.50 -2.45 -3.49
C ASP A 71 7.17 -0.96 -3.67
N ASP A 72 7.08 -0.49 -4.91
CA ASP A 72 6.72 0.88 -5.31
C ASP A 72 5.27 1.26 -4.94
N GLN A 73 4.40 0.28 -4.68
CA GLN A 73 3.04 0.46 -4.18
C GLN A 73 2.89 0.24 -2.66
N ALA A 74 3.98 -0.05 -1.93
CA ALA A 74 3.94 -0.32 -0.48
C ALA A 74 3.27 0.81 0.32
N LEU A 75 3.49 2.06 -0.08
CA LEU A 75 2.88 3.24 0.54
C LEU A 75 1.35 3.28 0.39
N ARG A 76 0.84 2.88 -0.77
CA ARG A 76 -0.61 2.86 -1.04
C ARG A 76 -1.28 1.77 -0.20
N LEU A 77 -0.62 0.62 -0.09
CA LEU A 77 -1.05 -0.49 0.75
C LEU A 77 -1.05 -0.11 2.23
N PHE A 78 0.03 0.53 2.70
CA PHE A 78 0.15 1.02 4.06
C PHE A 78 -0.94 2.05 4.39
N TRP A 79 -1.26 2.96 3.46
CA TRP A 79 -2.36 3.91 3.64
C TRP A 79 -3.72 3.21 3.79
N LEU A 80 -3.95 2.15 3.03
CA LEU A 80 -5.19 1.39 3.08
C LEU A 80 -5.34 0.62 4.40
N GLU A 81 -4.25 0.00 4.87
CA GLU A 81 -4.17 -0.64 6.20
C GLU A 81 -4.42 0.38 7.32
N PHE A 82 -3.78 1.56 7.24
CA PHE A 82 -3.99 2.64 8.20
C PHE A 82 -5.44 3.13 8.22
N ARG A 83 -6.07 3.30 7.06
CA ARG A 83 -7.48 3.70 6.95
C ARG A 83 -8.41 2.65 7.56
N CYS A 84 -8.22 1.38 7.24
CA CYS A 84 -9.00 0.28 7.84
C CYS A 84 -8.81 0.20 9.36
N TRP A 85 -7.58 0.42 9.85
CA TRP A 85 -7.31 0.47 11.29
C TRP A 85 -8.06 1.61 11.97
N PHE A 86 -8.05 2.80 11.36
CA PHE A 86 -8.76 3.97 11.88
C PHE A 86 -10.28 3.80 11.85
N ASP A 87 -10.82 3.31 10.73
CA ASP A 87 -12.26 3.05 10.58
C ASP A 87 -12.74 2.01 11.60
N ARG A 88 -12.00 0.92 11.80
CA ARG A 88 -12.33 -0.07 12.84
C ARG A 88 -12.37 0.53 14.25
N ARG A 89 -11.45 1.44 14.56
CA ARG A 89 -11.44 2.16 15.84
C ARG A 89 -12.69 3.04 16.00
N ARG A 90 -13.18 3.62 14.89
CA ARG A 90 -14.46 4.35 14.86
C ARG A 90 -15.70 3.46 14.89
N VAL A 91 -15.65 2.22 14.41
CA VAL A 91 -16.85 1.33 14.36
C VAL A 91 -17.28 0.83 15.74
N SER A 92 -16.47 1.04 16.78
CA SER A 92 -16.94 1.02 18.17
C SER A 92 -18.18 1.92 18.39
N VAL A 93 -18.37 2.94 17.55
CA VAL A 93 -19.48 3.91 17.61
C VAL A 93 -20.67 3.47 16.75
N PHE A 94 -20.46 2.63 15.72
CA PHE A 94 -21.49 2.20 14.75
C PHE A 94 -21.87 0.71 14.90
N GLY A 95 -22.37 0.32 16.06
CA GLY A 95 -23.08 -0.97 16.21
C GLY A 95 -22.27 -2.25 16.01
N LYS A 96 -20.93 -2.18 15.96
CA LYS A 96 -19.99 -3.33 15.84
C LYS A 96 -20.05 -4.10 14.51
N THR A 97 -20.80 -3.66 13.52
CA THR A 97 -20.92 -4.31 12.19
C THR A 97 -19.86 -3.82 11.20
N TYR A 98 -18.57 -3.94 11.54
CA TYR A 98 -17.51 -3.85 10.53
C TYR A 98 -17.18 -5.26 10.03
N THR A 99 -17.76 -5.63 8.89
CA THR A 99 -17.47 -6.90 8.22
C THR A 99 -16.03 -6.92 7.72
N LEU A 100 -15.13 -7.45 8.55
CA LEU A 100 -13.79 -7.97 8.27
C LEU A 100 -13.15 -7.53 6.94
N ALA A 101 -12.59 -6.31 6.92
CA ALA A 101 -11.53 -6.00 5.96
C ALA A 101 -10.19 -6.56 6.50
N PRO A 102 -9.46 -7.40 5.75
CA PRO A 102 -8.17 -7.91 6.20
C PRO A 102 -7.19 -6.76 6.45
N MET A 103 -6.53 -6.75 7.62
CA MET A 103 -5.55 -5.69 7.93
C MET A 103 -4.29 -5.79 7.08
N ARG A 104 -3.91 -7.00 6.66
CA ARG A 104 -2.70 -7.25 5.85
C ARG A 104 -3.12 -7.68 4.45
N TYR A 105 -3.37 -6.72 3.57
CA TYR A 105 -3.55 -6.98 2.15
C TYR A 105 -2.18 -7.26 1.51
N GLY A 106 -2.06 -8.29 0.66
CA GLY A 106 -1.02 -8.45 -0.35
C GLY A 106 0.44 -8.60 0.11
N ARG A 107 0.76 -8.34 1.38
CA ARG A 107 2.14 -8.24 1.88
C ARG A 107 2.79 -9.59 2.20
N ASP A 108 1.96 -10.60 2.43
CA ASP A 108 2.41 -11.94 2.79
C ASP A 108 1.38 -12.97 2.27
N VAL A 109 1.82 -13.88 1.41
CA VAL A 109 0.97 -14.94 0.83
C VAL A 109 0.40 -15.83 1.94
N GLY A 110 1.12 -15.95 3.06
CA GLY A 110 0.72 -16.69 4.24
C GLY A 110 -0.61 -16.22 4.84
N VAL A 111 -0.97 -14.94 4.69
CA VAL A 111 -2.22 -14.40 5.24
C VAL A 111 -3.44 -14.90 4.46
N TYR A 112 -3.30 -15.05 3.15
CA TYR A 112 -4.36 -15.61 2.30
C TYR A 112 -4.50 -17.11 2.51
N THR A 113 -3.37 -17.83 2.55
CA THR A 113 -3.38 -19.29 2.72
C THR A 113 -3.81 -19.72 4.11
N ARG A 114 -3.63 -18.89 5.15
CA ARG A 114 -4.05 -19.19 6.52
C ARG A 114 -5.55 -19.45 6.66
N SER A 115 -6.38 -18.77 5.87
CA SER A 115 -7.83 -18.99 5.91
C SER A 115 -8.23 -20.32 5.25
N PHE A 116 -7.42 -20.79 4.30
CA PHE A 116 -7.62 -22.07 3.60
C PHE A 116 -6.90 -23.23 4.29
N ALA A 117 -6.00 -22.97 5.24
CA ALA A 117 -5.22 -23.98 5.96
C ALA A 117 -6.04 -24.81 6.97
N HIS A 118 -7.35 -24.55 7.13
CA HIS A 118 -8.26 -25.40 7.90
C HIS A 118 -8.98 -26.38 6.96
N GLY A 119 -8.83 -27.68 7.25
CA GLY A 119 -9.04 -28.80 6.32
C GLY A 119 -10.22 -28.72 5.35
N LYS A 120 -11.42 -28.34 5.81
CA LYS A 120 -12.64 -28.26 4.96
C LYS A 120 -12.58 -27.16 3.90
N ASP A 121 -11.78 -26.12 4.12
CA ASP A 121 -11.64 -24.99 3.18
C ASP A 121 -10.53 -25.26 2.14
N LEU A 122 -9.61 -26.19 2.43
CA LEU A 122 -8.57 -26.65 1.51
C LEU A 122 -9.19 -27.45 0.35
N GLU A 123 -10.10 -28.37 0.65
CA GLU A 123 -10.85 -29.15 -0.36
C GLU A 123 -11.66 -28.25 -1.30
N ARG A 124 -12.28 -27.19 -0.74
CA ARG A 124 -13.04 -26.20 -1.53
C ARG A 124 -12.14 -25.35 -2.41
N PHE A 125 -10.96 -24.98 -1.92
CA PHE A 125 -9.97 -24.23 -2.68
C PHE A 125 -9.40 -25.08 -3.83
N GLU A 126 -9.11 -26.35 -3.59
CA GLU A 126 -8.66 -27.28 -4.63
C GLU A 126 -9.71 -27.49 -5.73
N ALA A 127 -10.98 -27.62 -5.34
CA ALA A 127 -12.10 -27.72 -6.29
C ALA A 127 -12.22 -26.44 -7.16
N LEU A 128 -12.10 -25.26 -6.56
CA LEU A 128 -12.16 -23.98 -7.29
C LEU A 128 -10.93 -23.77 -8.18
N ARG A 129 -9.75 -24.20 -7.74
CA ARG A 129 -8.53 -24.19 -8.56
C ARG A 129 -8.69 -25.09 -9.78
N GLN A 130 -9.26 -26.28 -9.61
CA GLN A 130 -9.54 -27.19 -10.72
C GLN A 130 -10.51 -26.57 -11.72
N SER A 131 -11.61 -25.95 -11.26
CA SER A 131 -12.57 -25.32 -12.18
C SER A 131 -11.95 -24.20 -13.00
N LEU A 132 -11.08 -23.38 -12.39
CA LEU A 132 -10.38 -22.30 -13.10
C LEU A 132 -9.38 -22.84 -14.12
N LEU A 133 -8.65 -23.92 -13.80
CA LEU A 133 -7.71 -24.54 -14.73
C LEU A 133 -8.43 -25.17 -15.93
N THR A 134 -9.60 -25.79 -15.73
CA THR A 134 -10.42 -26.29 -16.85
C THR A 134 -10.94 -25.16 -17.73
N GLN A 135 -11.37 -24.03 -17.15
CA GLN A 135 -11.83 -22.89 -17.95
C GLN A 135 -10.69 -22.28 -18.78
N VAL A 136 -9.49 -22.16 -18.20
CA VAL A 136 -8.31 -21.69 -18.94
C VAL A 136 -7.90 -22.67 -20.05
N GLN A 137 -8.11 -23.97 -19.85
CA GLN A 137 -7.85 -24.97 -20.88
C GLN A 137 -8.85 -24.88 -22.03
N GLU A 138 -10.14 -24.70 -21.74
CA GLU A 138 -11.19 -24.50 -22.76
C GLU A 138 -10.96 -23.21 -23.58
N ASP A 139 -10.55 -22.11 -22.95
CA ASP A 139 -10.21 -20.84 -23.64
C ASP A 139 -8.95 -20.94 -24.53
N ASN A 140 -8.08 -21.93 -24.31
CA ASN A 140 -6.83 -22.11 -25.06
C ASN A 140 -6.95 -23.13 -26.20
N ASP A 141 -8.05 -23.91 -26.20
CA ASP A 141 -8.38 -24.91 -27.21
C ASP A 141 -9.44 -24.40 -28.23
N GLU A 142 -10.01 -23.20 -28.04
CA GLU A 142 -10.78 -22.40 -29.03
C GLU A 142 -9.89 -21.41 -29.82
#